data_AF-A0A433T7U0-F1
#
_entry.id   AF-A0A433T7U0-F1
#
_cell.length_a   1.000
_cell.length_b   1.000
_cell.length_c   1.000
_cell.angle_alpha   90.00
_cell.angle_beta   90.00
_cell.angle_gamma   90.00
#
_symmetry.space_group_name_H-M   'P 1'
#
loop_
_entity.id
_entity.type
_entity.pdbx_description
1 polymer ?
#
loop_
_entity_poly.entity_id
_entity_poly.type
_entity_poly.pdbx_seq_one_letter_code
_entity_poly.pdbx_strand_id
1 'polypeptide(L)'
;MEGENNPVLNPEVIQNSELANDKSMLLKVCTVLSYTVIFNTCIYKAPQVYAIIHSGSSAGISLTSVILEWIAYSIMLTYHFAKDYPLETYLEIVLMVLQDAILTAIIVVNRELVNWKVIPYTFAYMLAFIVIALNWLSESLMIIVIGMTTPILCWSKVDQLMEILWTKDPGSLSTLSWFITVYDTGVRILTTMVILKDMAMFINLTVSEILNIAIFSSIVYFNFKKNRNAWKPVELTQ
;
A
#
# COMPACT_ATOMS: atom_id res chain seq x y z
N MET A 1 -21.37 63.15 16.49
CA MET A 1 -21.58 62.17 15.40
C MET A 1 -20.21 61.61 15.09
N GLU A 2 -19.81 60.58 15.84
CA GLU A 2 -18.52 59.90 15.64
C GLU A 2 -18.59 59.15 14.31
N GLY A 3 -17.81 59.62 13.34
CA GLY A 3 -17.61 58.93 12.07
C GLY A 3 -16.77 57.69 12.30
N GLU A 4 -17.37 56.54 12.07
CA GLU A 4 -16.79 55.21 12.16
C GLU A 4 -15.64 55.09 11.14
N ASN A 5 -14.41 55.36 11.59
CA ASN A 5 -13.19 55.11 10.83
C ASN A 5 -12.96 53.58 10.76
N ASN A 6 -13.62 52.91 9.83
CA ASN A 6 -13.31 51.52 9.53
C ASN A 6 -11.95 51.47 8.82
N PRO A 7 -10.88 50.90 9.41
CA PRO A 7 -9.59 50.85 8.77
C PRO A 7 -9.70 50.01 7.50
N VAL A 8 -9.50 50.64 6.34
CA VAL A 8 -9.40 49.94 5.06
C VAL A 8 -8.18 49.02 5.16
N LEU A 9 -8.41 47.73 5.36
CA LEU A 9 -7.34 46.74 5.44
C LEU A 9 -6.51 46.78 4.14
N ASN A 10 -5.18 46.84 4.28
CA ASN A 10 -4.25 46.81 3.16
C ASN A 10 -4.47 45.51 2.33
N PRO A 11 -4.60 45.60 0.98
CA PRO A 11 -4.77 44.43 0.11
C PRO A 11 -3.76 43.30 0.34
N GLU A 12 -2.52 43.62 0.71
CA GLU A 12 -1.50 42.60 1.04
C GLU A 12 -1.86 41.79 2.30
N VAL A 13 -2.49 42.43 3.30
CA VAL A 13 -2.94 41.75 4.53
C VAL A 13 -4.12 40.83 4.22
N ILE A 14 -5.03 41.28 3.36
CA ILE A 14 -6.18 40.47 2.89
C ILE A 14 -5.65 39.24 2.14
N GLN A 15 -4.76 39.42 1.15
CA GLN A 15 -4.18 38.32 0.38
C GLN A 15 -3.40 37.32 1.25
N ASN A 16 -2.63 37.81 2.23
CA ASN A 16 -1.91 36.94 3.16
C ASN A 16 -2.86 36.18 4.10
N SER A 17 -3.98 36.80 4.50
CA SER A 17 -5.00 36.15 5.33
C SER A 17 -5.78 35.07 4.55
N GLU A 18 -6.11 35.32 3.28
CA GLU A 18 -6.75 34.35 2.39
C GLU A 18 -5.83 33.16 2.14
N LEU A 19 -4.55 33.42 1.80
CA LEU A 19 -3.56 32.36 1.61
C LEU A 19 -3.34 31.53 2.88
N ALA A 20 -3.38 32.16 4.06
CA ALA A 20 -3.28 31.46 5.33
C ALA A 20 -4.51 30.59 5.61
N ASN A 21 -5.71 31.08 5.29
CA ASN A 21 -6.95 30.33 5.43
C ASN A 21 -6.99 29.12 4.49
N ASP A 22 -6.58 29.29 3.24
CA ASP A 22 -6.51 28.22 2.25
C ASP A 22 -5.53 27.11 2.68
N LYS A 23 -4.35 27.49 3.17
CA LYS A 23 -3.37 26.53 3.72
C LYS A 23 -3.94 25.79 4.94
N SER A 24 -4.69 26.47 5.81
CA SER A 24 -5.33 25.86 6.98
C SER A 24 -6.41 24.85 6.59
N MET A 25 -7.26 25.19 5.61
CA MET A 25 -8.27 24.27 5.07
C MET A 25 -7.62 23.05 4.44
N LEU A 26 -6.60 23.25 3.59
CA LEU A 26 -5.89 22.15 2.95
C LEU A 26 -5.26 21.19 3.97
N LEU A 27 -4.70 21.73 5.06
CA LEU A 27 -4.13 20.91 6.14
C LEU A 27 -5.20 20.07 6.86
N LYS A 28 -6.37 20.64 7.13
CA LYS A 28 -7.50 19.90 7.74
C LYS A 28 -7.99 18.79 6.81
N VAL A 29 -8.13 19.06 5.51
CA VAL A 29 -8.51 18.06 4.51
C VAL A 29 -7.49 16.92 4.47
N CYS A 30 -6.19 17.25 4.40
CA CYS A 30 -5.12 16.24 4.42
C CYS A 30 -5.16 15.40 5.70
N THR A 31 -5.48 16.01 6.85
CA THR A 31 -5.60 15.30 8.12
C THR A 31 -6.77 14.30 8.09
N VAL A 32 -7.93 14.70 7.58
CA VAL A 32 -9.09 13.81 7.42
C VAL A 32 -8.76 12.65 6.47
N LEU A 33 -8.10 12.94 5.35
CA LEU A 33 -7.67 11.92 4.38
C LEU A 33 -6.65 10.95 4.99
N SER A 34 -5.72 11.41 5.84
CA SER A 34 -4.82 10.51 6.56
C SER A 34 -5.58 9.49 7.41
N TYR A 35 -6.69 9.89 8.05
CA TYR A 35 -7.52 8.96 8.82
C TYR A 35 -8.26 7.94 7.95
N THR A 36 -8.68 8.33 6.74
CA THR A 36 -9.32 7.37 5.81
C THR A 36 -8.32 6.30 5.35
N VAL A 37 -7.05 6.66 5.12
CA VAL A 37 -5.98 5.70 4.81
C VAL A 37 -5.80 4.68 5.94
N ILE A 38 -5.72 5.14 7.20
CA ILE A 38 -5.58 4.22 8.35
C ILE A 38 -6.75 3.23 8.40
N PHE A 39 -7.97 3.73 8.19
CA PHE A 39 -9.16 2.88 8.15
C PHE A 39 -9.10 1.86 7.01
N ASN A 40 -8.76 2.31 5.80
CA ASN A 40 -8.64 1.46 4.62
C ASN A 40 -7.57 0.37 4.78
N THR A 41 -6.42 0.71 5.38
CA THR A 41 -5.35 -0.26 5.68
C THR A 41 -5.84 -1.40 6.59
N CYS A 42 -6.86 -1.18 7.43
CA CYS A 42 -7.42 -2.25 8.26
C CYS A 42 -8.20 -3.29 7.45
N ILE A 43 -8.70 -2.92 6.26
CA ILE A 43 -9.64 -3.73 5.47
C ILE A 43 -9.11 -4.13 4.09
N TYR A 44 -8.08 -3.49 3.56
CA TYR A 44 -7.73 -3.59 2.13
C TYR A 44 -7.37 -5.02 1.66
N LYS A 45 -6.82 -5.88 2.53
CA LYS A 45 -6.50 -7.28 2.18
C LYS A 45 -7.67 -8.24 2.39
N ALA A 46 -8.69 -7.86 3.17
CA ALA A 46 -9.84 -8.71 3.44
C ALA A 46 -10.60 -9.14 2.16
N PRO A 47 -10.85 -8.27 1.16
CA PRO A 47 -11.47 -8.69 -0.09
C PRO A 47 -10.63 -9.69 -0.89
N GLN A 48 -9.28 -9.58 -0.85
CA GLN A 48 -8.39 -10.56 -1.51
C GLN A 48 -8.47 -11.92 -0.82
N VAL A 49 -8.40 -11.94 0.52
CA VAL A 49 -8.55 -13.18 1.31
C VAL A 49 -9.89 -13.85 1.02
N TYR A 50 -10.98 -13.07 1.05
CA TYR A 50 -12.31 -13.56 0.72
C TYR A 50 -12.37 -14.17 -0.70
N ALA A 51 -11.76 -13.50 -1.69
CA ALA A 51 -11.74 -13.99 -3.07
C ALA A 51 -11.06 -15.36 -3.19
N ILE A 52 -9.94 -15.58 -2.49
CA ILE A 52 -9.23 -16.88 -2.50
C ILE A 52 -10.08 -17.97 -1.83
N ILE A 53 -10.67 -17.68 -0.67
CA ILE A 53 -11.50 -18.65 0.06
C ILE A 53 -12.73 -19.04 -0.78
N HIS A 54 -13.35 -18.06 -1.43
CA HIS A 54 -14.55 -18.28 -2.24
C HIS A 54 -14.26 -19.01 -3.55
N SER A 55 -13.16 -18.67 -4.23
CA SER A 55 -12.79 -19.30 -5.51
C SER A 55 -12.06 -20.63 -5.32
N GLY A 56 -11.53 -20.91 -4.13
CA GLY A 56 -10.67 -22.05 -3.86
C GLY A 56 -9.31 -21.97 -4.59
N SER A 57 -8.93 -20.80 -5.12
CA SER A 57 -7.71 -20.62 -5.91
C SER A 57 -7.04 -19.29 -5.62
N SER A 58 -5.72 -19.27 -5.62
CA SER A 58 -4.89 -18.07 -5.51
C SER A 58 -4.25 -17.67 -6.85
N ALA A 59 -4.82 -18.14 -7.96
CA ALA A 59 -4.37 -17.78 -9.31
C ALA A 59 -4.39 -16.25 -9.52
N GLY A 60 -3.44 -15.73 -10.30
CA GLY A 60 -3.31 -14.30 -10.59
C GLY A 60 -2.65 -13.48 -9.48
N ILE A 61 -2.51 -14.01 -8.26
CA ILE A 61 -1.81 -13.35 -7.16
C ILE A 61 -0.32 -13.74 -7.20
N SER A 62 0.60 -12.78 -7.21
CA SER A 62 2.02 -13.09 -7.15
C SER A 62 2.43 -13.39 -5.71
N LEU A 63 2.81 -14.65 -5.42
CA LEU A 63 3.30 -15.02 -4.09
C LEU A 63 4.58 -14.24 -3.73
N THR A 64 5.45 -14.01 -4.71
CA THR A 64 6.67 -13.20 -4.53
C THR A 64 6.32 -11.77 -4.12
N SER A 65 5.34 -11.16 -4.78
CA SER A 65 4.85 -9.81 -4.43
C SER A 65 4.39 -9.75 -2.97
N VAL A 66 3.52 -10.69 -2.54
CA VAL A 66 3.00 -10.70 -1.17
C VAL A 66 4.13 -10.92 -0.15
N ILE A 67 5.09 -11.80 -0.44
CA ILE A 67 6.26 -12.02 0.45
C ILE A 67 7.13 -10.76 0.55
N LEU A 68 7.34 -10.05 -0.56
CA LEU A 68 8.13 -8.82 -0.56
C LEU A 68 7.44 -7.69 0.23
N GLU A 69 6.11 -7.55 0.11
CA GLU A 69 5.33 -6.62 0.96
C GLU A 69 5.51 -6.99 2.42
N TRP A 70 5.33 -8.26 2.75
CA TRP A 70 5.47 -8.75 4.12
C TRP A 70 6.86 -8.47 4.71
N ILE A 71 7.94 -8.71 3.95
CA ILE A 71 9.31 -8.43 4.37
C ILE A 71 9.52 -6.92 4.59
N ALA A 72 9.07 -6.08 3.65
CA ALA A 72 9.25 -4.63 3.77
C ALA A 72 8.52 -4.06 4.99
N TYR A 73 7.27 -4.45 5.23
CA TYR A 73 6.52 -4.00 6.41
C TYR A 73 7.11 -4.56 7.72
N SER A 74 7.67 -5.77 7.70
CA SER A 74 8.36 -6.34 8.86
C SER A 74 9.62 -5.53 9.23
N ILE A 75 10.37 -5.09 8.22
CA ILE A 75 11.52 -4.19 8.42
C ILE A 75 11.06 -2.85 9.00
N MET A 76 10.00 -2.26 8.44
CA MET A 76 9.45 -1.00 8.96
C MET A 76 8.99 -1.15 10.41
N LEU A 77 8.30 -2.23 10.75
CA LEU A 77 7.81 -2.51 12.10
C LEU A 77 8.96 -2.62 13.10
N THR A 78 9.96 -3.45 12.79
CA THR A 78 11.13 -3.66 13.67
C THR A 78 11.95 -2.40 13.84
N TYR A 79 12.06 -1.56 12.79
CA TYR A 79 12.70 -0.25 12.89
C TYR A 79 11.97 0.70 13.85
N HIS A 80 10.64 0.80 13.74
CA HIS A 80 9.85 1.66 14.63
C HIS A 80 9.91 1.19 16.09
N PHE A 81 9.90 -0.13 16.29
CA PHE A 81 10.07 -0.74 17.61
C PHE A 81 11.45 -0.45 18.20
N ALA A 82 12.53 -0.62 17.42
CA ALA A 82 13.90 -0.38 17.86
C ALA A 82 14.22 1.11 18.14
N LYS A 83 13.41 2.03 17.62
CA LYS A 83 13.49 3.47 17.91
C LYS A 83 12.57 3.93 19.04
N ASP A 84 11.93 3.00 19.75
CA ASP A 84 11.03 3.26 20.88
C ASP A 84 9.92 4.29 20.56
N TYR A 85 9.38 4.23 19.34
CA TYR A 85 8.27 5.09 18.97
C TYR A 85 6.98 4.68 19.70
N PRO A 86 6.04 5.63 19.93
CA PRO A 86 4.74 5.29 20.49
C PRO A 86 4.01 4.28 19.59
N LEU A 87 3.35 3.29 20.20
CA LEU A 87 2.62 2.23 19.49
C LEU A 87 1.60 2.79 18.48
N GLU A 88 0.95 3.89 18.84
CA GLU A 88 -0.05 4.59 18.01
C GLU A 88 0.53 5.01 16.65
N THR A 89 1.84 5.26 16.56
CA THR A 89 2.51 5.73 15.35
C THR A 89 2.71 4.63 14.31
N TYR A 90 2.81 3.36 14.73
CA TYR A 90 3.11 2.24 13.84
C TYR A 90 2.10 1.08 13.93
N LEU A 91 0.97 1.27 14.62
CA LEU A 91 -0.13 0.31 14.69
C LEU A 91 -0.62 -0.10 13.29
N GLU A 92 -0.66 0.86 12.35
CA GLU A 92 -0.97 0.61 10.94
C GLU A 92 -0.03 -0.47 10.35
N ILE A 93 1.27 -0.36 10.63
CA ILE A 93 2.30 -1.28 10.13
C ILE A 93 2.14 -2.67 10.76
N VAL A 94 1.79 -2.74 12.05
CA VAL A 94 1.48 -4.02 12.72
C VAL A 94 0.34 -4.73 12.00
N LEU A 95 -0.72 -4.01 11.66
CA LEU A 95 -1.88 -4.56 10.94
C LEU A 95 -1.51 -5.01 9.52
N MET A 96 -0.66 -4.27 8.80
CA MET A 96 -0.17 -4.67 7.48
C MET A 96 0.63 -5.98 7.55
N VAL A 97 1.60 -6.08 8.48
CA VAL A 97 2.40 -7.30 8.68
C VAL A 97 1.52 -8.51 8.97
N LEU A 98 0.50 -8.36 9.83
CA LEU A 98 -0.42 -9.44 10.17
C LEU A 98 -1.27 -9.87 8.96
N GLN A 99 -1.84 -8.92 8.22
CA GLN A 99 -2.67 -9.21 7.05
C GLN A 99 -1.87 -9.88 5.93
N ASP A 100 -0.63 -9.45 5.68
CA ASP A 100 0.23 -10.08 4.67
C ASP A 100 0.73 -11.46 5.10
N ALA A 101 0.99 -11.67 6.39
CA ALA A 101 1.30 -13.00 6.92
C ALA A 101 0.12 -13.97 6.72
N ILE A 102 -1.11 -13.53 7.04
CA ILE A 102 -2.33 -14.32 6.85
C ILE A 102 -2.55 -14.62 5.36
N LEU A 103 -2.46 -13.61 4.49
CA LEU A 103 -2.62 -13.79 3.04
C LEU A 103 -1.57 -14.76 2.48
N THR A 104 -0.30 -14.60 2.88
CA THR A 104 0.79 -15.50 2.49
C THR A 104 0.50 -16.93 2.92
N ALA A 105 0.09 -17.15 4.17
CA ALA A 105 -0.24 -18.48 4.68
C ALA A 105 -1.38 -19.13 3.89
N ILE A 106 -2.45 -18.37 3.59
CA ILE A 106 -3.58 -18.86 2.79
C ILE A 106 -3.14 -19.23 1.38
N ILE A 107 -2.30 -18.41 0.73
CA ILE A 107 -1.78 -18.71 -0.61
C ILE A 107 -0.90 -19.96 -0.60
N VAL A 108 0.00 -20.10 0.39
CA VAL A 108 0.90 -21.25 0.52
C VAL A 108 0.11 -22.55 0.74
N VAL A 109 -0.92 -22.52 1.58
CA VAL A 109 -1.81 -23.67 1.80
C VAL A 109 -2.62 -23.97 0.54
N ASN A 110 -3.19 -22.95 -0.11
CA ASN A 110 -3.99 -23.11 -1.33
C ASN A 110 -3.18 -23.71 -2.49
N ARG A 111 -1.89 -23.40 -2.59
CA ARG A 111 -0.97 -23.91 -3.63
C ARG A 111 -0.26 -25.20 -3.23
N GLU A 112 -0.56 -25.76 -2.06
CA GLU A 112 0.09 -26.96 -1.51
C GLU A 112 1.63 -26.83 -1.41
N LEU A 113 2.12 -25.61 -1.15
CA LEU A 113 3.56 -25.30 -1.11
C LEU A 113 4.21 -25.60 0.25
N VAL A 114 3.43 -26.09 1.22
CA VAL A 114 3.93 -26.46 2.55
C VAL A 114 4.86 -27.66 2.43
N ASN A 115 6.16 -27.42 2.54
CA ASN A 115 7.20 -28.44 2.40
C ASN A 115 8.37 -28.16 3.36
N TRP A 116 9.17 -29.18 3.68
CA TRP A 116 10.38 -29.06 4.52
C TRP A 116 11.37 -28.03 3.99
N LYS A 117 11.37 -27.76 2.68
CA LYS A 117 12.18 -26.73 2.04
C LYS A 117 11.84 -25.31 2.48
N VAL A 118 10.62 -25.05 2.96
CA VAL A 118 10.19 -23.71 3.41
C VAL A 118 10.75 -23.37 4.80
N ILE A 119 10.98 -24.40 5.63
CA ILE A 119 11.49 -24.27 7.01
C ILE A 119 12.75 -23.39 7.12
N PRO A 120 13.84 -23.61 6.35
CA PRO A 120 15.03 -22.77 6.47
C PRO A 120 14.78 -21.30 6.10
N TYR A 121 13.89 -21.01 5.15
CA TYR A 121 13.54 -19.63 4.78
C TYR A 121 12.73 -18.95 5.88
N THR A 122 11.73 -19.64 6.46
CA THR A 122 10.96 -19.12 7.59
C THR A 122 11.87 -18.89 8.81
N PHE A 123 12.79 -19.81 9.09
CA PHE A 123 13.74 -19.65 10.19
C PHE A 123 14.67 -18.45 9.95
N ALA A 124 15.22 -18.28 8.74
CA ALA A 124 16.06 -17.15 8.40
C ALA A 124 15.32 -15.81 8.54
N TYR A 125 14.07 -15.75 8.09
CA TYR A 125 13.20 -14.58 8.28
C TYR A 125 12.98 -14.27 9.77
N MET A 126 12.59 -15.27 10.58
CA MET A 126 12.36 -15.08 12.02
C MET A 126 13.62 -14.62 12.74
N LEU A 127 14.78 -15.19 12.40
CA LEU A 127 16.06 -14.78 12.95
C LEU A 127 16.39 -13.32 12.59
N ALA A 128 16.25 -12.94 11.32
CA ALA A 128 16.47 -11.56 10.88
C ALA A 128 15.52 -10.58 11.58
N PHE A 129 14.25 -10.94 11.70
CA PHE A 129 13.24 -10.15 12.41
C PHE A 129 13.64 -9.90 13.87
N ILE A 130 14.04 -10.94 14.61
CA ILE A 130 14.46 -10.84 16.01
C ILE A 130 15.73 -10.00 16.15
N VAL A 131 16.73 -10.22 15.29
CA VAL A 131 18.01 -9.48 15.33
C VAL A 131 17.77 -7.97 15.15
N ILE A 132 16.88 -7.58 14.23
CA ILE A 132 16.53 -6.16 14.04
C ILE A 132 15.70 -5.65 15.22
N ALA A 133 14.71 -6.42 15.69
CA ALA A 133 13.83 -6.03 16.81
C ALA A 133 14.60 -5.83 18.13
N LEU A 134 15.64 -6.62 18.38
CA LEU A 134 16.51 -6.49 19.56
C LEU A 134 17.55 -5.37 19.42
N ASN A 135 17.52 -4.60 18.32
CA ASN A 135 18.46 -3.52 18.02
C ASN A 135 19.93 -4.00 18.02
N TRP A 136 20.18 -5.22 17.53
CA TRP A 136 21.54 -5.78 17.41
C TRP A 136 22.27 -5.29 16.15
N LEU A 137 21.59 -4.61 15.23
CA LEU A 137 22.19 -3.96 14.06
C LEU A 137 22.81 -2.61 14.46
N SER A 138 23.90 -2.23 13.80
CA SER A 138 24.41 -0.86 13.89
C SER A 138 23.44 0.13 13.26
N GLU A 139 23.45 1.38 13.72
CA GLU A 139 22.56 2.42 13.22
C GLU A 139 22.70 2.63 11.70
N SER A 140 23.92 2.57 11.17
CA SER A 140 24.17 2.68 9.73
C SER A 140 23.48 1.57 8.93
N LEU A 141 23.50 0.33 9.43
CA LEU A 141 22.83 -0.79 8.78
C LEU A 141 21.30 -0.63 8.86
N MET A 142 20.76 -0.15 9.99
CA MET A 142 19.33 0.13 10.10
C MET A 142 18.86 1.16 9.08
N ILE A 143 19.61 2.24 8.87
CA ILE A 143 19.30 3.28 7.87
C ILE A 143 19.29 2.70 6.44
N ILE A 144 20.25 1.83 6.13
CA ILE A 144 20.30 1.16 4.83
C ILE A 144 19.10 0.23 4.66
N VAL A 145 18.81 -0.59 5.67
CA VAL A 145 17.73 -1.60 5.65
C VAL A 145 16.37 -0.93 5.53
N ILE A 146 16.09 0.13 6.31
CA ILE A 146 14.85 0.90 6.17
C ILE A 146 14.77 1.60 4.81
N GLY A 147 15.89 2.12 4.29
CA GLY A 147 15.95 2.72 2.95
C GLY A 147 15.63 1.74 1.82
N MET A 148 15.91 0.44 2.01
CA MET A 148 15.60 -0.61 1.03
C MET A 148 14.13 -1.04 1.01
N THR A 149 13.33 -0.70 2.02
CA THR A 149 11.90 -1.09 2.05
C THR A 149 11.12 -0.54 0.87
N THR A 150 11.42 0.68 0.45
CA THR A 150 10.74 1.34 -0.65
C THR A 150 10.99 0.66 -2.00
N PRO A 151 12.25 0.40 -2.42
CA PRO A 151 12.49 -0.35 -3.66
C PRO A 151 11.93 -1.78 -3.59
N ILE A 152 11.93 -2.43 -2.42
CA ILE A 152 11.28 -3.75 -2.23
C ILE A 152 9.77 -3.68 -2.51
N LEU A 153 9.07 -2.69 -1.95
CA LEU A 153 7.64 -2.48 -2.20
C LEU A 153 7.33 -2.16 -3.66
N CYS A 154 8.19 -1.37 -4.32
CA CYS A 154 8.05 -1.12 -5.75
C CYS A 154 8.25 -2.41 -6.56
N TRP A 155 9.25 -3.22 -6.22
CA TRP A 155 9.49 -4.49 -6.89
C TRP A 155 8.33 -5.47 -6.71
N SER A 156 7.74 -5.51 -5.52
CA SER A 156 6.53 -6.29 -5.27
C SER A 156 5.42 -5.97 -6.28
N LYS A 157 5.14 -4.68 -6.49
CA LYS A 157 4.12 -4.24 -7.46
C LYS A 157 4.48 -4.62 -8.88
N VAL A 158 5.76 -4.52 -9.25
CA VAL A 158 6.24 -4.98 -10.57
C VAL A 158 5.99 -6.47 -10.75
N ASP A 159 6.36 -7.31 -9.78
CA ASP A 159 6.13 -8.76 -9.85
C ASP A 159 4.65 -9.10 -10.00
N GLN A 160 3.78 -8.39 -9.27
CA GLN A 160 2.33 -8.59 -9.38
C GLN A 160 1.77 -8.13 -10.74
N LEU A 161 2.27 -7.03 -11.29
CA LEU A 161 1.88 -6.57 -12.63
C LEU A 161 2.30 -7.59 -13.69
N MET A 162 3.53 -8.11 -13.61
CA MET A 162 4.05 -9.08 -14.55
C MET A 162 3.26 -10.39 -14.51
N GLU A 163 2.87 -10.87 -13.32
CA GLU A 163 1.99 -12.02 -13.16
C GLU A 163 0.68 -11.85 -13.94
N ILE A 164 0.03 -10.69 -13.84
CA ILE A 164 -1.21 -10.40 -14.55
C ILE A 164 -0.99 -10.33 -16.06
N LEU A 165 0.09 -9.67 -16.51
CA LEU A 165 0.36 -9.48 -17.93
C LEU A 165 0.74 -10.80 -18.64
N TRP A 166 1.43 -11.70 -17.94
CA TRP A 166 1.80 -13.01 -18.48
C TRP A 166 0.63 -13.98 -18.47
N THR A 167 -0.09 -14.09 -17.36
CA THR A 167 -1.25 -14.99 -17.25
C THR A 167 -2.44 -14.49 -18.06
N LYS A 168 -2.54 -13.17 -18.29
CA LYS A 168 -3.67 -12.48 -18.93
C LYS A 168 -5.01 -12.77 -18.24
N ASP A 169 -4.98 -13.24 -17.00
CA ASP A 169 -6.14 -13.47 -16.16
C ASP A 169 -5.81 -12.97 -14.74
N PRO A 170 -6.53 -11.95 -14.22
CA PRO A 170 -6.31 -11.45 -12.87
C PRO A 170 -6.69 -12.47 -11.79
N GLY A 171 -7.37 -13.57 -12.14
CA GLY A 171 -7.64 -14.68 -11.23
C GLY A 171 -8.43 -14.24 -9.99
N SER A 172 -7.84 -14.44 -8.82
CA SER A 172 -8.44 -14.11 -7.51
C SER A 172 -8.08 -12.71 -6.99
N LEU A 173 -7.47 -11.86 -7.83
CA LEU A 173 -7.22 -10.46 -7.46
C LEU A 173 -8.55 -9.70 -7.31
N SER A 174 -8.73 -9.07 -6.15
CA SER A 174 -9.90 -8.23 -5.90
C SER A 174 -9.72 -6.83 -6.49
N THR A 175 -10.61 -6.45 -7.43
CA THR A 175 -10.70 -5.10 -7.98
C THR A 175 -10.86 -4.05 -6.87
N LEU A 176 -11.64 -4.36 -5.82
CA LEU A 176 -11.87 -3.44 -4.71
C LEU A 176 -10.59 -3.18 -3.92
N SER A 177 -9.82 -4.22 -3.61
CA SER A 177 -8.55 -4.07 -2.89
C SER A 177 -7.57 -3.20 -3.67
N TRP A 178 -7.44 -3.42 -4.98
CA TRP A 178 -6.54 -2.62 -5.82
C TRP A 178 -7.02 -1.18 -6.01
N PHE A 179 -8.33 -0.95 -6.03
CA PHE A 179 -8.89 0.40 -5.99
C PHE A 179 -8.51 1.13 -4.69
N ILE A 180 -8.66 0.46 -3.54
CA ILE A 180 -8.26 1.01 -2.24
C ILE A 180 -6.76 1.34 -2.25
N THR A 181 -5.90 0.45 -2.78
CA THR A 181 -4.46 0.70 -2.88
C THR A 181 -4.10 1.94 -3.71
N VAL A 182 -4.79 2.16 -4.85
CA VAL A 182 -4.63 3.37 -5.68
C VAL A 182 -5.07 4.60 -4.88
N TYR A 183 -6.26 4.55 -4.28
CA TYR A 183 -6.78 5.65 -3.47
C TYR A 183 -5.82 6.03 -2.32
N ASP A 184 -5.37 5.04 -1.54
CA ASP A 184 -4.51 5.27 -0.38
C ASP A 184 -3.16 5.86 -0.77
N THR A 185 -2.57 5.35 -1.85
CA THR A 185 -1.28 5.85 -2.34
C THR A 185 -1.43 7.27 -2.91
N GLY A 186 -2.52 7.56 -3.62
CA GLY A 186 -2.86 8.93 -4.06
C GLY A 186 -3.02 9.90 -2.88
N VAL A 187 -3.72 9.49 -1.82
CA VAL A 187 -3.81 10.28 -0.58
C VAL A 187 -2.43 10.51 0.03
N ARG A 188 -1.59 9.47 0.12
CA ARG A 188 -0.22 9.59 0.66
C ARG A 188 0.64 10.56 -0.15
N ILE A 189 0.49 10.61 -1.47
CA ILE A 189 1.17 11.62 -2.31
C ILE A 189 0.74 13.02 -1.89
N LEU A 190 -0.57 13.28 -1.79
CA LEU A 190 -1.12 14.58 -1.40
C LEU A 190 -0.67 15.00 -0.01
N THR A 191 -0.78 14.12 0.99
CA THR A 191 -0.38 14.43 2.36
C THR A 191 1.13 14.60 2.47
N THR A 192 1.93 13.85 1.70
CA THR A 192 3.39 14.03 1.65
C THR A 192 3.76 15.39 1.08
N MET A 193 3.10 15.86 0.01
CA MET A 193 3.37 17.20 -0.54
C MET A 193 3.00 18.32 0.44
N VAL A 194 1.88 18.20 1.14
CA VAL A 194 1.33 19.28 1.98
C VAL A 194 1.94 19.29 3.38
N ILE A 195 2.04 18.12 4.01
CA ILE A 195 2.43 17.95 5.42
C ILE A 195 3.93 17.68 5.55
N LEU A 196 4.43 16.62 4.90
CA LEU A 196 5.81 16.16 5.09
C LEU A 196 6.84 16.98 4.32
N LYS A 197 6.49 17.43 3.11
CA LYS A 197 7.36 18.17 2.18
C LYS A 197 8.69 17.45 1.88
N ASP A 198 8.66 16.12 1.88
CA ASP A 198 9.80 15.26 1.55
C ASP A 198 9.74 14.85 0.06
N MET A 199 10.72 15.32 -0.71
CA MET A 199 10.79 15.08 -2.15
C MET A 199 11.14 13.63 -2.49
N ALA A 200 11.97 12.95 -1.68
CA ALA A 200 12.36 11.57 -1.92
C ALA A 200 11.17 10.63 -1.69
N MET A 201 10.42 10.84 -0.61
CA MET A 201 9.19 10.10 -0.33
C MET A 201 8.14 10.34 -1.41
N PHE A 202 7.98 11.59 -1.86
CA PHE A 202 7.05 11.96 -2.93
C PHE A 202 7.35 11.22 -4.24
N ILE A 203 8.61 11.19 -4.69
CA ILE A 203 9.02 10.48 -5.92
C ILE A 203 8.70 8.99 -5.81
N ASN A 204 9.07 8.37 -4.69
CA ASN A 204 8.83 6.95 -4.46
C ASN A 204 7.34 6.61 -4.48
N LEU A 205 6.50 7.40 -3.80
CA LEU A 205 5.06 7.22 -3.80
C LEU A 205 4.47 7.40 -5.21
N THR A 206 4.98 8.35 -5.98
CA THR A 206 4.53 8.59 -7.37
C THR A 206 4.84 7.40 -8.28
N VAL A 207 6.05 6.82 -8.19
CA VAL A 207 6.39 5.59 -8.92
C VAL A 207 5.50 4.43 -8.49
N SER A 208 5.28 4.30 -7.19
CA SER A 208 4.38 3.29 -6.62
C SER A 208 2.94 3.44 -7.13
N GLU A 209 2.47 4.67 -7.30
CA GLU A 209 1.13 4.97 -7.76
C GLU A 209 0.92 4.63 -9.23
N ILE A 210 1.92 4.93 -10.08
CA ILE A 210 1.88 4.53 -11.49
C ILE A 210 1.76 3.01 -11.60
N LEU A 211 2.50 2.25 -10.77
CA LEU A 211 2.41 0.79 -10.74
C LEU A 211 1.05 0.31 -10.23
N ASN A 212 0.51 0.91 -9.17
CA ASN A 212 -0.83 0.60 -8.65
C ASN A 212 -1.91 0.79 -9.72
N ILE A 213 -1.88 1.93 -10.42
CA ILE A 213 -2.83 2.25 -11.49
C ILE A 213 -2.69 1.25 -12.64
N ALA A 214 -1.46 0.88 -13.01
CA ALA A 214 -1.22 -0.11 -14.06
C ALA A 214 -1.80 -1.49 -13.70
N ILE A 215 -1.63 -1.93 -12.45
CA ILE A 215 -2.19 -3.18 -11.93
C ILE A 215 -3.72 -3.12 -11.92
N PHE A 216 -4.29 -2.07 -11.32
CA PHE A 216 -5.74 -1.86 -11.27
C PHE A 216 -6.36 -1.85 -12.68
N SER A 217 -5.76 -1.11 -13.60
CA SER A 217 -6.22 -1.02 -14.99
C SER A 217 -6.14 -2.38 -15.70
N SER A 218 -5.08 -3.15 -15.44
CA SER A 218 -4.92 -4.51 -15.99
C SER A 218 -6.01 -5.45 -15.48
N ILE A 219 -6.32 -5.41 -14.17
CA ILE A 219 -7.39 -6.20 -13.55
C ILE A 219 -8.74 -5.85 -14.20
N VAL A 220 -9.08 -4.57 -14.29
CA VAL A 220 -10.35 -4.11 -14.89
C VAL A 220 -10.44 -4.54 -16.35
N TYR A 221 -9.38 -4.34 -17.13
CA TYR A 221 -9.32 -4.69 -18.54
C TYR A 221 -9.55 -6.19 -18.79
N PHE A 222 -8.80 -7.04 -18.10
CA PHE A 222 -8.89 -8.49 -18.29
C PHE A 222 -10.20 -9.07 -17.75
N ASN A 223 -10.73 -8.55 -16.64
CA ASN A 223 -12.07 -8.91 -16.15
C ASN A 223 -13.16 -8.53 -17.17
N PHE A 224 -13.10 -7.33 -17.74
CA PHE A 224 -14.05 -6.91 -18.78
C PHE A 224 -13.96 -7.81 -20.03
N LYS A 225 -12.74 -8.11 -20.49
CA LYS A 225 -12.51 -8.97 -21.65
C LYS A 225 -13.05 -10.39 -21.42
N LYS A 226 -12.84 -10.97 -20.23
CA LYS A 226 -13.35 -12.29 -19.83
C LYS A 226 -14.88 -12.32 -19.88
N ASN A 227 -15.54 -11.33 -19.27
CA ASN A 227 -17.00 -11.22 -19.27
C ASN A 227 -17.59 -11.05 -20.67
N ARG A 228 -16.91 -10.29 -21.55
CA ARG A 228 -17.34 -10.11 -22.95
C ARG A 228 -17.27 -11.41 -23.75
N ASN A 229 -16.22 -12.20 -23.55
CA ASN A 229 -16.05 -13.49 -24.24
C ASN A 229 -17.05 -14.54 -23.75
N ALA A 230 -17.42 -14.52 -22.47
CA ALA A 230 -18.45 -15.40 -21.91
C ALA A 230 -19.86 -15.13 -22.49
N TRP A 231 -20.10 -13.91 -22.99
CA TRP A 231 -21.39 -13.50 -23.58
C TRP A 231 -21.49 -13.74 -25.09
N LYS A 232 -20.41 -14.14 -25.77
CA LYS A 232 -20.55 -14.58 -27.17
C LYS A 232 -21.28 -15.92 -27.17
N PRO A 233 -22.46 -16.04 -27.82
CA PRO A 233 -23.13 -17.32 -27.94
C PRO A 233 -22.14 -18.28 -28.61
N VAL A 234 -22.01 -19.48 -28.05
CA VAL A 234 -21.29 -20.59 -28.70
C VAL A 234 -21.98 -20.77 -30.06
N GLU A 235 -21.32 -20.36 -31.14
CA GLU A 235 -21.79 -20.69 -32.48
C GLU A 235 -21.87 -22.21 -32.52
N LEU A 236 -23.10 -22.72 -32.59
CA LEU A 236 -23.39 -24.13 -32.78
C LEU A 236 -22.72 -24.52 -34.10
N THR A 237 -21.51 -25.07 -34.02
CA THR A 237 -20.89 -25.76 -35.16
C THR A 237 -21.81 -26.91 -35.54
N GLN A 238 -22.61 -26.66 -36.58
CA GLN A 238 -23.32 -27.68 -37.36
C GLN A 238 -22.34 -28.49 -38.19
#